data_AF-A0A4P7A150-F1
#
_entry.id   AF-A0A4P7A150-F1
#
_cell.length_a   1.000
_cell.length_b   1.000
_cell.length_c   1.000
_cell.angle_alpha   90.00
_cell.angle_beta   90.00
_cell.angle_gamma   90.00
#
_symmetry.space_group_name_H-M   'P 1'
#
loop_
_entity.id
_entity.type
_entity.pdbx_description
1 polymer ?
#
loop_
_entity_poly.entity_id
_entity_poly.type
_entity_poly.pdbx_seq_one_letter_code
_entity_poly.pdbx_strand_id
1 'polypeptide(L)'
;MVKIRQDAWLDENDELLAQTVLRHVREGSTQLNAFEEAGDSLSRTAAACGFRWNAVVRREYEKDLREAKKDRKQKLRVLGKEYRRRGQSLFLVGSEEQSQERVQIPLSSLSLDVVIAYLLRMQQNGGGEEESHRWRALLTHSQEKIKQLERDLARLEIENTTIREDYEQFVHIMNRARRLVTLNDDAENISPVFQMEKNGNLVVKEPPIN
;
A
#
# COMPACT_ATOMS: atom_id res chain seq x y z
N MET A 1 -26.75 -5.60 6.31
CA MET A 1 -27.10 -6.18 7.64
C MET A 1 -27.76 -5.09 8.47
N VAL A 2 -28.95 -5.32 9.00
CA VAL A 2 -29.70 -4.31 9.78
C VAL A 2 -29.03 -4.17 11.15
N LYS A 3 -28.51 -2.98 11.49
CA LYS A 3 -27.90 -2.71 12.81
C LYS A 3 -29.02 -2.59 13.85
N ILE A 4 -29.05 -3.50 14.82
CA ILE A 4 -30.02 -3.50 15.94
C ILE A 4 -29.64 -2.37 16.91
N ARG A 5 -30.62 -1.60 17.37
CA ARG A 5 -30.39 -0.47 18.29
C ARG A 5 -29.94 -0.97 19.66
N GLN A 6 -28.81 -0.47 20.13
CA GLN A 6 -28.32 -0.69 21.49
C GLN A 6 -28.28 0.63 22.26
N ASP A 7 -29.08 0.76 23.31
CA ASP A 7 -29.24 2.02 24.04
C ASP A 7 -28.21 2.24 25.16
N ALA A 8 -27.66 1.18 25.75
CA ALA A 8 -26.70 1.28 26.86
C ALA A 8 -25.25 1.16 26.37
N TRP A 9 -24.32 1.94 26.97
CA TRP A 9 -22.87 1.79 26.79
C TRP A 9 -22.29 1.03 27.98
N LEU A 10 -21.39 0.09 27.70
CA LEU A 10 -20.61 -0.65 28.70
C LEU A 10 -19.19 -0.09 28.73
N ASP A 11 -18.50 -0.29 29.84
CA ASP A 11 -17.12 0.18 30.01
C ASP A 11 -16.18 -0.47 28.97
N GLU A 12 -16.41 -1.73 28.62
CA GLU A 12 -15.68 -2.44 27.54
C GLU A 12 -15.85 -1.76 26.17
N ASN A 13 -17.04 -1.21 25.89
CA ASN A 13 -17.29 -0.49 24.64
C ASN A 13 -16.52 0.83 24.60
N ASP A 14 -16.41 1.49 25.74
CA ASP A 14 -15.66 2.74 25.89
C ASP A 14 -14.15 2.49 25.81
N GLU A 15 -13.66 1.39 26.39
CA GLU A 15 -12.28 0.96 26.27
C GLU A 15 -11.90 0.68 24.81
N LEU A 16 -12.72 -0.09 24.08
CA LEU A 16 -12.48 -0.37 22.66
C LEU A 16 -12.50 0.91 21.81
N LEU A 17 -13.44 1.82 22.08
CA LEU A 17 -13.50 3.12 21.42
C LEU A 17 -12.23 3.94 21.69
N ALA A 18 -11.76 3.96 22.94
CA ALA A 18 -10.56 4.68 23.33
C ALA A 18 -9.30 4.12 22.66
N GLN A 19 -9.11 2.80 22.70
CA GLN A 19 -7.97 2.15 22.06
C GLN A 19 -7.92 2.45 20.55
N THR A 20 -9.06 2.35 19.86
CA THR A 20 -9.18 2.62 18.43
C THR A 20 -8.83 4.09 18.11
N VAL A 21 -9.39 5.05 18.86
CA VAL A 21 -9.12 6.48 18.64
C VAL A 21 -7.65 6.82 18.93
N LEU A 22 -7.08 6.31 20.02
CA LEU A 22 -5.67 6.55 20.37
C LEU A 22 -4.72 5.96 19.31
N ARG A 23 -5.02 4.78 18.78
CA ARG A 23 -4.26 4.18 17.67
C ARG A 23 -4.27 5.07 16.43
N HIS A 24 -5.44 5.51 15.97
CA HIS A 24 -5.55 6.43 14.83
C HIS A 24 -4.80 7.75 15.05
N VAL A 25 -4.82 8.27 16.28
CA VAL A 25 -4.07 9.48 16.63
C VAL A 25 -2.56 9.24 16.55
N ARG A 26 -2.04 8.11 17.04
CA ARG A 26 -0.61 7.76 16.93
C ARG A 26 -0.17 7.58 15.47
N GLU A 27 -1.02 6.94 14.67
CA GLU A 27 -0.77 6.66 13.25
C GLU A 27 -0.96 7.89 12.36
N GLY A 28 -1.64 8.91 12.86
CA GLY A 28 -1.88 10.17 12.17
C GLY A 28 -3.10 10.20 11.27
N SER A 29 -3.98 9.20 11.41
CA SER A 29 -5.30 9.13 10.80
C SER A 29 -6.29 10.13 11.45
N THR A 30 -7.50 10.25 10.91
CA THR A 30 -8.53 11.16 11.43
C THR A 30 -9.38 10.48 12.49
N GLN A 31 -10.00 11.28 13.37
CA GLN A 31 -10.96 10.75 14.35
C GLN A 31 -12.23 10.20 13.68
N LEU A 32 -12.63 10.75 12.52
CA LEU A 32 -13.79 10.24 11.77
C LEU A 32 -13.56 8.79 11.32
N ASN A 33 -12.37 8.48 10.79
CA ASN A 33 -12.02 7.12 10.40
C ASN A 33 -11.98 6.19 11.63
N ALA A 34 -11.49 6.68 12.77
CA ALA A 34 -11.49 5.91 14.01
C ALA A 34 -12.92 5.60 14.50
N PHE A 35 -13.85 6.54 14.37
CA PHE A 35 -15.25 6.36 14.76
C PHE A 35 -16.01 5.43 13.82
N GLU A 36 -15.67 5.43 12.54
CA GLU A 36 -16.21 4.47 11.57
C GLU A 36 -15.78 3.05 11.92
N GLU A 37 -14.48 2.82 12.14
CA GLU A 37 -13.95 1.51 12.51
C GLU A 37 -14.50 1.02 13.86
N ALA A 38 -14.52 1.88 14.88
CA ALA A 38 -15.09 1.55 16.18
C ALA A 38 -16.61 1.31 16.08
N GLY A 39 -17.31 2.05 15.22
CA GLY A 39 -18.74 1.88 14.96
C GLY A 39 -19.06 0.52 14.37
N ASP A 40 -18.26 0.04 13.42
CA ASP A 40 -18.46 -1.28 12.84
C ASP A 40 -18.14 -2.40 13.83
N SER A 41 -17.09 -2.23 14.65
CA SER A 41 -16.73 -3.19 15.70
C SER A 41 -17.81 -3.29 16.79
N LEU A 42 -18.38 -2.16 17.20
CA LEU A 42 -19.41 -2.07 18.24
C LEU A 42 -20.84 -2.23 17.69
N SER A 43 -21.00 -2.50 16.39
CA SER A 43 -22.31 -2.53 15.70
C SER A 43 -23.15 -1.26 15.90
N ARG A 44 -22.49 -0.10 16.01
CA ARG A 44 -23.09 1.25 16.17
C ARG A 44 -22.80 2.14 14.94
N THR A 45 -23.32 3.37 14.97
CA THR A 45 -23.02 4.38 13.95
C THR A 45 -21.80 5.19 14.36
N ALA A 46 -21.00 5.64 13.38
CA ALA A 46 -19.84 6.49 13.64
C ALA A 46 -20.21 7.77 14.42
N ALA A 47 -21.39 8.33 14.15
CA ALA A 47 -21.93 9.47 14.89
C ALA A 47 -22.15 9.14 16.38
N ALA A 48 -22.72 7.97 16.71
CA ALA A 48 -22.93 7.55 18.10
C ALA A 48 -21.59 7.38 18.85
N CYS A 49 -20.59 6.78 18.20
CA CYS A 49 -19.22 6.67 18.73
C CYS A 49 -18.60 8.06 18.97
N GLY A 50 -18.80 9.00 18.04
CA GLY A 50 -18.34 10.39 18.19
C GLY A 50 -19.01 11.12 19.37
N PHE A 51 -20.32 10.93 19.57
CA PHE A 51 -21.03 11.51 20.71
C PHE A 51 -20.54 10.93 22.04
N ARG A 52 -20.42 9.60 22.14
CA ARG A 52 -19.92 8.93 23.36
C ARG A 52 -18.50 9.37 23.69
N TRP A 53 -17.63 9.42 22.67
CA TRP A 53 -16.26 9.90 22.81
C TRP A 53 -16.20 11.31 23.40
N ASN A 54 -16.95 12.26 22.83
CA ASN A 54 -16.90 13.66 23.27
C ASN A 54 -17.57 13.88 24.63
N ALA A 55 -18.59 13.10 24.99
CA ALA A 55 -19.34 13.27 26.22
C ALA A 55 -18.63 12.69 27.46
N VAL A 56 -18.01 11.50 27.32
CA VAL A 56 -17.49 10.73 28.46
C VAL A 56 -16.03 10.32 28.25
N VAL A 57 -15.77 9.47 27.26
CA VAL A 57 -14.48 8.75 27.11
C VAL A 57 -13.28 9.70 26.95
N ARG A 58 -13.43 10.81 26.22
CA ARG A 58 -12.33 11.76 25.98
C ARG A 58 -11.78 12.37 27.28
N ARG A 59 -12.63 12.57 28.30
CA ARG A 59 -12.21 13.16 29.57
C ARG A 59 -11.39 12.16 30.39
N GLU A 60 -11.75 10.89 30.35
CA GLU A 60 -11.05 9.83 31.07
C GLU A 60 -9.68 9.55 30.44
N TYR A 61 -9.61 9.51 29.10
CA TYR A 61 -8.38 9.21 28.36
C TYR A 61 -7.59 10.45 27.90
N GLU A 62 -7.75 11.59 28.57
CA GLU A 62 -7.10 12.85 28.15
C GLU A 62 -5.56 12.76 28.21
N LYS A 63 -5.04 12.10 29.25
CA LYS A 63 -3.59 11.91 29.43
C LYS A 63 -3.01 11.07 28.28
N ASP A 64 -3.68 9.98 27.94
CA ASP A 64 -3.24 9.06 26.88
C ASP A 64 -3.38 9.71 25.50
N LEU A 65 -4.40 10.54 25.30
CA LEU A 65 -4.56 11.33 24.08
C LEU A 65 -3.41 12.34 23.90
N ARG A 66 -2.92 12.92 25.01
CA ARG A 66 -1.77 13.83 25.00
C ARG A 66 -0.49 13.08 24.65
N GLU A 67 -0.30 11.90 25.21
CA GLU A 67 0.83 11.03 24.90
C GLU A 67 0.80 10.54 23.46
N ALA A 68 -0.34 10.04 22.97
CA ALA A 68 -0.51 9.62 21.58
C ALA A 68 -0.20 10.76 20.58
N LYS A 69 -0.58 12.01 20.89
CA LYS A 69 -0.22 13.18 20.07
C LYS A 69 1.28 13.48 20.12
N LYS A 70 1.92 13.32 21.27
CA LYS A 70 3.37 13.48 21.43
C LYS A 70 4.11 12.42 20.62
N ASP A 71 3.68 11.16 20.69
CA ASP A 71 4.22 10.05 19.92
C ASP A 71 4.08 10.28 18.42
N ARG A 72 2.90 10.69 17.95
CA ARG A 72 2.70 11.08 16.56
C ARG A 72 3.69 12.16 16.15
N LYS A 73 3.85 13.22 16.95
CA LYS A 73 4.78 14.32 16.66
C LYS A 73 6.24 13.85 16.66
N GLN A 74 6.63 12.97 17.57
CA GLN A 74 7.96 12.39 17.62
C GLN A 74 8.23 11.46 16.44
N LYS A 75 7.29 10.56 16.12
CA LYS A 75 7.33 9.70 14.94
C LYS A 75 7.45 10.55 13.68
N LEU A 76 6.68 11.64 13.58
CA LEU A 76 6.76 12.59 12.47
C LEU A 76 8.09 13.35 12.39
N ARG A 77 8.77 13.59 13.51
CA ARG A 77 10.10 14.22 13.52
C ARG A 77 11.19 13.25 13.06
N VAL A 78 11.09 11.98 13.48
CA VAL A 78 12.02 10.92 13.04
C VAL A 78 11.79 10.60 11.55
N LEU A 79 10.53 10.54 11.10
CA LEU A 79 10.17 10.30 9.70
C LEU A 79 10.26 11.55 8.81
N GLY A 80 10.39 12.75 9.39
CA GLY A 80 10.00 13.99 8.73
C GLY A 80 11.01 15.13 8.82
N LYS A 81 12.13 14.99 8.09
CA LYS A 81 12.50 16.05 7.14
C LYS A 81 11.54 16.09 5.93
N GLU A 82 10.77 15.03 5.66
CA GLU A 82 9.94 14.92 4.45
C GLU A 82 8.41 15.08 4.63
N TYR A 83 7.86 14.90 5.84
CA TYR A 83 6.39 14.90 6.02
C TYR A 83 5.75 16.30 6.17
N ARG A 84 6.52 17.36 6.43
CA ARG A 84 6.01 18.75 6.52
C ARG A 84 5.34 19.25 5.23
N ARG A 85 5.42 18.52 4.11
CA ARG A 85 4.90 18.97 2.81
C ARG A 85 3.45 18.62 2.47
N ARG A 86 2.68 17.90 3.30
CA ARG A 86 1.39 17.34 2.84
C ARG A 86 0.08 17.81 3.49
N GLY A 87 0.06 18.92 4.24
CA GLY A 87 -1.24 19.42 4.72
C GLY A 87 -1.21 20.71 5.51
N GLN A 88 -0.87 21.83 4.86
CA GLN A 88 -1.50 23.16 5.01
C GLN A 88 -0.64 24.22 4.31
N SER A 89 -1.31 25.03 3.50
CA SER A 89 -0.84 26.16 2.69
C SER A 89 0.06 25.84 1.48
N LEU A 90 -0.55 25.96 0.30
CA LEU A 90 0.09 26.06 -1.02
C LEU A 90 0.88 27.38 -1.19
N PHE A 91 1.09 28.17 -0.13
CA PHE A 91 1.89 29.39 -0.12
C PHE A 91 2.51 29.60 1.27
N LEU A 92 3.64 28.94 1.54
CA LEU A 92 4.68 29.48 2.42
C LEU A 92 5.97 28.70 2.18
N VAL A 93 6.81 29.22 1.28
CA VAL A 93 8.23 28.89 1.24
C VAL A 93 8.84 29.46 2.52
N GLY A 94 8.91 28.62 3.55
CA GLY A 94 9.62 28.90 4.80
C GLY A 94 11.01 28.31 4.73
N SER A 95 11.96 29.12 4.27
CA SER A 95 13.35 29.03 4.71
C SER A 95 13.37 29.13 6.23
N GLU A 96 13.85 28.09 6.92
CA GLU A 96 14.35 28.24 8.28
C GLU A 96 15.87 28.39 8.15
N GLU A 97 16.34 29.64 8.18
CA GLU A 97 17.55 30.08 8.90
C GLU A 97 17.80 31.56 8.58
N GLN A 98 17.10 32.43 9.32
CA GLN A 98 17.68 33.55 10.05
C GLN A 98 16.54 34.34 10.66
N SER A 99 16.58 34.45 11.99
CA SER A 99 15.77 35.33 12.82
C SER A 99 16.09 36.80 12.49
N GLN A 100 15.80 37.25 11.27
CA GLN A 100 15.56 38.66 11.04
C GLN A 100 14.14 38.90 11.49
N GLU A 101 13.98 39.64 12.58
CA GLU A 101 12.72 40.26 12.95
C GLU A 101 12.11 40.83 11.66
N ARG A 102 11.01 40.23 11.20
CA ARG A 102 10.23 40.82 10.12
C ARG A 102 9.66 42.10 10.70
N VAL A 103 10.40 43.20 10.60
CA VAL A 103 9.91 44.53 10.90
C VAL A 103 8.70 44.71 10.00
N GLN A 104 7.52 44.62 10.61
CA GLN A 104 6.28 44.88 9.92
C GLN A 104 6.28 46.37 9.61
N ILE A 105 6.68 46.72 8.39
CA ILE A 105 6.61 48.10 7.91
C ILE A 105 5.11 48.42 7.85
N PRO A 106 4.60 49.36 8.66
CA PRO A 106 3.18 49.70 8.64
C PRO A 106 2.81 50.20 7.24
N LEU A 107 1.63 49.79 6.74
CA LEU A 107 1.16 50.10 5.38
C LEU A 107 1.17 51.61 5.06
N SER A 108 1.10 52.46 6.08
CA SER A 108 1.21 53.92 5.99
C SER A 108 2.59 54.44 5.56
N SER A 109 3.63 53.60 5.64
CA SER A 109 5.02 53.92 5.25
C SER A 109 5.46 53.19 3.98
N LEU A 110 4.57 52.41 3.37
CA LEU A 110 4.83 51.68 2.15
C LEU A 110 4.74 52.64 0.95
N SER A 111 5.88 53.18 0.50
CA SER A 111 5.93 53.97 -0.72
C SER A 111 6.15 53.10 -1.95
N LEU A 112 5.70 53.60 -3.10
CA LEU A 112 5.90 52.93 -4.39
C LEU A 112 7.39 52.66 -4.65
N ASP A 113 8.27 53.58 -4.25
CA ASP A 113 9.72 53.43 -4.41
C ASP A 113 10.31 52.30 -3.55
N VAL A 114 9.78 52.08 -2.33
CA VAL A 114 10.17 50.96 -1.47
C VAL A 114 9.72 49.63 -2.06
N VAL A 115 8.53 49.59 -2.67
CA VAL A 115 8.03 48.40 -3.38
C VAL A 115 8.87 48.11 -4.62
N ILE A 116 9.23 49.13 -5.39
CA ILE A 116 10.08 49.00 -6.58
C ILE A 116 11.47 48.48 -6.20
N ALA A 117 12.09 49.04 -5.15
CA ALA A 117 13.40 48.59 -4.67
C ALA A 117 13.37 47.14 -4.17
N TYR A 118 12.30 46.73 -3.47
CA TYR A 118 12.11 45.36 -3.03
C TYR A 118 11.96 44.39 -4.20
N LEU A 119 11.13 44.73 -5.20
CA LEU A 119 10.91 43.88 -6.38
C LEU A 119 12.16 43.77 -7.24
N LEU A 120 12.91 44.85 -7.43
CA LEU A 120 14.20 44.83 -8.13
C LEU A 120 15.23 43.95 -7.40
N ARG A 121 15.29 44.03 -6.07
CA ARG A 121 16.12 43.13 -5.25
C ARG A 121 15.68 41.67 -5.38
N MET A 122 14.37 41.41 -5.41
CA MET A 122 13.82 40.07 -5.59
C MET A 122 14.13 39.50 -6.98
N GLN A 123 14.09 40.34 -8.01
CA GLN A 123 14.46 39.99 -9.38
C GLN A 123 15.97 39.70 -9.50
N GLN A 124 16.82 40.50 -8.87
CA GLN A 124 18.28 40.29 -8.86
C GLN A 124 18.71 39.09 -8.00
N ASN A 125 17.94 38.72 -6.99
CA ASN A 125 18.20 37.53 -6.17
C ASN A 125 17.90 36.20 -6.87
N GLY A 126 17.51 36.20 -8.16
CA GLY A 126 17.52 35.01 -9.02
C GLY A 126 16.59 33.86 -8.61
N GLY A 127 15.77 34.04 -7.58
CA GLY A 127 15.04 32.94 -6.92
C GLY A 127 14.10 32.18 -7.86
N GLY A 128 13.61 32.81 -8.92
CA GLY A 128 12.77 32.14 -9.92
C GLY A 128 13.52 31.24 -10.89
N GLU A 129 14.75 31.60 -11.28
CA GLU A 129 15.50 30.87 -12.32
C GLU A 129 16.12 29.59 -11.76
N GLU A 130 16.77 29.67 -10.60
CA GLU A 130 17.41 28.52 -9.98
C GLU A 130 16.39 27.47 -9.51
N GLU A 131 15.24 27.92 -8.98
CA GLU A 131 14.11 27.04 -8.72
C GLU A 131 13.57 26.42 -10.01
N SER A 132 13.42 27.20 -11.08
CA SER A 132 12.95 26.67 -12.37
C SER A 132 13.91 25.61 -12.95
N HIS A 133 15.23 25.81 -12.85
CA HIS A 133 16.22 24.81 -13.28
C HIS A 133 16.13 23.54 -12.45
N ARG A 134 15.99 23.67 -11.12
CA ARG A 134 15.79 22.53 -10.22
C ARG A 134 14.50 21.78 -10.51
N TRP A 135 13.39 22.48 -10.75
CA TRP A 135 12.11 21.86 -11.09
C TRP A 135 12.17 21.13 -12.43
N ARG A 136 12.84 21.71 -13.44
CA ARG A 136 13.08 21.03 -14.72
C ARG A 136 13.95 19.78 -14.55
N ALA A 137 15.03 19.85 -13.78
CA ALA A 137 15.91 18.70 -13.51
C ALA A 137 15.20 17.58 -12.74
N LEU A 138 14.34 17.94 -11.78
CA LEU A 138 13.53 16.96 -11.06
C LEU A 138 12.48 16.31 -11.99
N LEU A 139 11.87 17.10 -12.87
CA LEU A 139 10.89 16.60 -13.83
C LEU A 139 11.54 15.60 -14.80
N THR A 140 12.71 15.93 -15.36
CA THR A 140 13.42 15.02 -16.27
C THR A 140 13.84 13.73 -15.57
N HIS A 141 14.36 13.82 -14.34
CA HIS A 141 14.73 12.64 -13.56
C HIS A 141 13.52 11.74 -13.26
N SER A 142 12.40 12.35 -12.85
CA SER A 142 11.15 11.63 -12.59
C SER A 142 10.61 10.96 -13.85
N GLN A 143 10.64 11.65 -14.99
CA GLN A 143 10.22 11.10 -16.28
C GLN A 143 11.10 9.93 -16.72
N GLU A 144 12.43 10.00 -16.53
CA GLU A 144 13.30 8.87 -16.84
C GLU A 144 13.02 7.68 -15.92
N LYS A 145 12.71 7.93 -14.63
CA LYS A 145 12.37 6.85 -13.71
C LYS A 145 11.06 6.16 -14.08
N ILE A 146 10.06 6.91 -14.52
CA ILE A 146 8.80 6.36 -15.04
C ILE A 146 9.09 5.46 -16.24
N LYS A 147 9.86 5.95 -17.22
CA LYS A 147 10.25 5.14 -18.39
C LYS A 147 11.00 3.87 -18.02
N GLN A 148 11.90 3.92 -17.03
CA GLN A 148 12.59 2.74 -16.54
C GLN A 148 11.62 1.72 -15.94
N LEU A 149 10.71 2.18 -15.07
CA LEU A 149 9.72 1.30 -14.45
C LEU A 149 8.77 0.68 -15.47
N GLU A 150 8.38 1.44 -16.51
CA GLU A 150 7.57 0.91 -17.62
C GLU A 150 8.31 -0.19 -18.39
N ARG A 151 9.61 -0.02 -18.66
CA ARG A 151 10.45 -1.07 -19.30
C ARG A 151 10.57 -2.31 -18.41
N ASP A 152 10.79 -2.12 -17.11
CA ASP A 152 10.91 -3.23 -16.16
C ASP A 152 9.60 -4.00 -16.03
N LEU A 153 8.45 -3.29 -16.00
CA LEU A 153 7.14 -3.92 -16.00
C LEU A 153 6.91 -4.74 -17.27
N ALA A 154 7.17 -4.17 -18.45
CA ALA A 154 7.02 -4.89 -19.72
C ALA A 154 7.91 -6.15 -19.77
N ARG A 155 9.14 -6.06 -19.27
CA ARG A 155 10.05 -7.21 -19.18
C ARG A 155 9.50 -8.29 -18.25
N LEU A 156 9.04 -7.91 -17.06
CA LEU A 156 8.49 -8.84 -16.07
C LEU A 156 7.20 -9.49 -16.56
N GLU A 157 6.36 -8.76 -17.29
CA GLU A 157 5.15 -9.31 -17.91
C GLU A 157 5.51 -10.40 -18.91
N ILE A 158 6.48 -10.15 -19.80
CA ILE A 158 6.96 -11.16 -20.75
C ILE A 158 7.53 -12.38 -20.01
N GLU A 159 8.37 -12.19 -19.00
CA GLU A 159 8.94 -13.29 -18.21
C GLU A 159 7.85 -14.11 -17.49
N ASN A 160 6.81 -13.44 -16.97
CA ASN A 160 5.68 -14.13 -16.36
C ASN A 160 4.90 -14.95 -17.39
N THR A 161 4.69 -14.41 -18.60
CA THR A 161 4.01 -15.14 -19.67
C THR A 161 4.80 -16.37 -20.11
N THR A 162 6.12 -16.25 -20.28
CA THR A 162 6.96 -17.39 -20.67
C THR A 162 6.97 -18.47 -19.58
N ILE A 163 7.06 -18.08 -18.31
CA ILE A 163 6.99 -19.04 -17.19
C ILE A 163 5.63 -19.75 -17.15
N ARG A 164 4.53 -19.04 -17.45
CA ARG A 164 3.19 -19.65 -17.52
C ARG A 164 3.10 -20.65 -18.67
N GLU A 165 3.59 -20.29 -19.85
CA GLU A 165 3.62 -21.19 -21.02
C GLU A 165 4.46 -22.44 -20.73
N ASP A 166 5.65 -22.29 -20.15
CA ASP A 166 6.51 -23.40 -19.75
C ASP A 166 5.84 -24.29 -18.70
N TYR A 167 5.14 -23.69 -17.73
CA TYR A 167 4.37 -24.41 -16.73
C TYR A 167 3.23 -25.23 -17.36
N GLU A 168 2.49 -24.65 -18.30
CA GLU A 168 1.45 -25.37 -19.04
C GLU A 168 2.03 -26.54 -19.85
N GLN A 169 3.15 -26.32 -20.55
CA GLN A 169 3.86 -27.37 -21.27
C GLN A 169 4.32 -28.49 -20.33
N PHE A 170 4.87 -28.14 -19.16
CA PHE A 170 5.28 -29.11 -18.15
C PHE A 170 4.08 -29.94 -17.65
N VAL A 171 2.95 -29.29 -17.35
CA VAL A 171 1.70 -29.97 -16.97
C VAL A 171 1.20 -30.90 -18.07
N HIS A 172 1.28 -30.50 -19.34
CA HIS A 172 0.91 -31.36 -20.47
C HIS A 172 1.81 -32.59 -20.56
N ILE A 173 3.13 -32.44 -20.42
CA ILE A 173 4.08 -33.55 -20.39
C ILE A 173 3.79 -34.48 -19.22
N MET A 174 3.57 -33.94 -18.01
CA MET A 174 3.22 -34.71 -16.82
C MET A 174 1.93 -35.51 -17.00
N ASN A 175 0.89 -34.89 -17.59
CA ASN A 175 -0.37 -35.58 -17.87
C ASN A 175 -0.20 -36.68 -18.92
N ARG A 176 0.64 -36.47 -19.94
CA ARG A 176 0.98 -37.50 -20.94
C ARG A 176 1.78 -38.65 -20.32
N ALA A 177 2.77 -38.34 -19.48
CA ALA A 177 3.54 -39.34 -18.75
C ALA A 177 2.64 -40.16 -17.81
N ARG A 178 1.72 -39.50 -17.09
CA ARG A 178 0.71 -40.16 -16.26
C ARG A 178 -0.16 -41.11 -17.09
N ARG A 179 -0.63 -40.69 -18.26
CA ARG A 179 -1.40 -41.56 -19.17
C ARG A 179 -0.59 -42.76 -19.65
N LEU A 180 0.68 -42.58 -20.01
CA LEU A 180 1.54 -43.70 -20.42
C LEU A 180 1.79 -44.69 -19.29
N VAL A 181 1.96 -44.21 -18.05
CA VAL A 181 2.10 -45.10 -16.88
C VAL A 181 0.80 -45.87 -16.64
N THR A 182 -0.36 -45.20 -16.65
CA THR A 182 -1.65 -45.89 -16.46
C THR A 182 -1.98 -46.87 -17.59
N LEU A 183 -1.62 -46.55 -18.84
CA LEU A 183 -1.82 -47.45 -19.98
C LEU A 183 -0.82 -48.63 -19.98
N ASN A 184 0.36 -48.45 -19.38
CA ASN A 184 1.30 -49.55 -19.16
C ASN A 184 0.86 -50.50 -18.02
N ASP A 185 0.04 -50.02 -17.07
CA ASP A 185 -0.58 -50.90 -16.06
C ASP A 185 -1.72 -51.74 -16.66
N ASP A 186 -2.44 -51.23 -17.67
CA ASP A 186 -3.44 -52.02 -18.43
C ASP A 186 -2.79 -53.00 -19.44
N ALA A 187 -1.56 -52.71 -19.85
CA ALA A 187 -0.72 -53.60 -20.64
C ALA A 187 0.25 -54.38 -19.74
N GLU A 188 -0.28 -55.07 -18.72
CA GLU A 188 0.47 -56.15 -18.08
C GLU A 188 1.04 -57.05 -19.17
N ASN A 189 2.36 -57.26 -19.11
CA ASN A 189 3.16 -58.06 -20.03
C ASN A 189 2.54 -59.44 -20.32
N ILE A 190 1.61 -59.54 -21.28
CA ILE A 190 1.28 -60.82 -21.91
C ILE A 190 2.45 -61.13 -22.85
N SER A 191 3.54 -61.62 -22.25
CA SER A 191 4.64 -62.22 -22.98
C SER A 191 4.04 -63.41 -23.74
N PRO A 192 4.06 -63.44 -25.08
CA PRO A 192 3.48 -64.56 -25.82
C PRO A 192 4.17 -65.85 -25.37
N VAL A 193 3.42 -66.75 -24.76
CA VAL A 193 3.92 -68.05 -24.32
C VAL A 193 4.01 -68.94 -25.56
N PHE A 194 5.24 -69.13 -26.05
CA PHE A 194 5.52 -70.07 -27.13
C PHE A 194 5.75 -71.47 -26.55
N GLN A 195 5.14 -72.48 -27.17
CA GLN A 195 5.42 -73.88 -26.85
C GLN A 195 6.24 -74.50 -27.97
N MET A 196 7.28 -75.25 -27.60
CA MET A 196 8.14 -75.95 -28.56
C MET A 196 7.57 -77.33 -28.88
N GLU A 197 7.29 -77.58 -30.15
CA GLU A 197 6.86 -78.89 -30.65
C GLU A 197 8.04 -79.88 -30.71
N LYS A 198 7.75 -81.19 -30.83
CA LYS A 198 8.77 -82.26 -30.83
C LYS A 198 9.77 -82.16 -32.01
N ASN A 199 9.41 -81.39 -33.05
CA ASN A 199 10.23 -81.09 -34.21
C ASN A 199 11.13 -79.84 -34.01
N GLY A 200 11.05 -79.15 -32.86
CA GLY A 200 11.82 -77.96 -32.54
C GLY A 200 11.20 -76.63 -32.99
N ASN A 201 10.00 -76.63 -33.59
CA ASN A 201 9.31 -75.39 -33.96
C ASN A 201 8.57 -74.78 -32.77
N LEU A 202 8.58 -73.45 -32.68
CA LEU A 202 7.88 -72.67 -31.65
C LEU A 202 6.53 -72.18 -32.19
N VAL A 203 5.42 -72.54 -31.52
CA VAL A 203 4.06 -72.14 -31.92
C VAL A 203 3.41 -71.28 -30.83
N VAL A 204 2.71 -70.22 -31.23
CA VAL A 204 1.94 -69.34 -30.33
C VAL A 204 0.70 -70.10 -29.84
N LYS A 205 0.55 -70.25 -28.53
CA LYS A 205 -0.65 -70.86 -27.95
C LYS A 205 -1.75 -69.80 -27.83
N GLU A 206 -2.80 -69.88 -28.64
CA GLU A 206 -3.97 -69.01 -28.50
C GLU A 206 -4.68 -69.29 -27.15
N PRO A 207 -5.16 -68.24 -26.45
CA PRO A 207 -5.88 -68.42 -25.20
C PRO A 207 -7.25 -69.09 -25.42
N PRO A 208 -7.76 -69.87 -24.45
CA PRO A 208 -9.05 -70.53 -24.59
C PRO A 208 -10.17 -69.48 -24.72
N ILE A 209 -10.96 -69.61 -25.78
CA ILE A 209 -12.19 -68.85 -25.97
C ILE A 209 -13.21 -69.38 -24.97
N ASN A 210 -13.56 -68.58 -23.96
CA ASN A 210 -14.75 -68.75 -23.13
C ASN A 210 -15.49 -67.42 -23.06
#